data_AF-A0A7J2JID4-F1
#
_entry.id   AF-A0A7J2JID4-F1
#
_cell.length_a   1.000
_cell.length_b   1.000
_cell.length_c   1.000
_cell.angle_alpha   90.00
_cell.angle_beta   90.00
_cell.angle_gamma   90.00
#
_symmetry.space_group_name_H-M   'P 1'
#
loop_
_entity.id
_entity.type
_entity.pdbx_description
1 polymer ?
#
loop_
_entity_poly.entity_id
_entity_poly.type
_entity_poly.pdbx_seq_one_letter_code
_entity_poly.pdbx_strand_id
1 'polypeptide(L)'
;MPVEPLERLRAVLRYQYGEAAERLLRKERLEVVLSKRTGKMREVRAAGKPFISIRAKDGYATLSMEAAKELLTALKGRYLVTASRGAASFIAQGRNLFAKHVVSADANIR
;
A
#
# COMPACT_ATOMS: atom_id res chain seq x y z
N MET A 1 17.70 11.19 -17.86
CA MET A 1 17.65 9.71 -17.97
C MET A 1 16.25 9.26 -17.59
N PRO A 2 15.59 8.35 -18.32
CA PRO A 2 14.32 7.79 -17.88
C PRO A 2 14.53 7.03 -16.57
N VAL A 3 13.73 7.33 -15.56
CA VAL A 3 13.77 6.63 -14.26
C VAL A 3 13.08 5.28 -14.44
N GLU A 4 13.75 4.21 -14.02
CA GLU A 4 13.19 2.85 -14.08
C GLU A 4 11.87 2.77 -13.29
N PRO A 5 10.84 2.06 -13.79
CA PRO A 5 9.52 2.04 -13.16
C PRO A 5 9.56 1.64 -11.67
N LEU A 6 10.39 0.67 -11.30
CA LEU A 6 10.55 0.24 -9.91
C LEU A 6 11.22 1.28 -9.02
N GLU A 7 12.14 2.09 -9.55
CA GLU A 7 12.73 3.20 -8.80
C GLU A 7 11.71 4.29 -8.52
N ARG A 8 10.84 4.56 -9.51
CA ARG A 8 9.73 5.49 -9.31
C ARG A 8 8.77 4.99 -8.23
N LEU A 9 8.45 3.69 -8.24
CA LEU A 9 7.62 3.10 -7.20
C LEU A 9 8.29 3.16 -5.83
N ARG A 10 9.61 2.93 -5.75
CA ARG A 10 10.39 3.08 -4.50
C ARG A 10 10.22 4.48 -3.92
N ALA A 11 10.41 5.52 -4.74
CA ALA A 11 10.24 6.90 -4.31
C ALA A 11 8.81 7.18 -3.79
N VAL A 12 7.79 6.70 -4.50
CA VAL A 12 6.37 6.84 -4.13
C VAL A 12 6.04 6.12 -2.81
N LEU A 13 6.59 4.93 -2.58
CA LEU A 13 6.40 4.19 -1.34
C LEU A 13 7.10 4.85 -0.15
N ARG A 14 8.35 5.31 -0.35
CA ARG A 14 9.07 6.08 0.68
C ARG A 14 8.33 7.35 1.05
N TYR A 15 7.78 8.05 0.07
CA TYR A 15 7.01 9.26 0.30
C TYR A 15 5.75 9.00 1.14
N GLN A 16 4.97 7.96 0.82
CA GLN A 16 3.72 7.67 1.54
C GLN A 16 3.92 7.01 2.90
N TYR A 17 4.91 6.12 3.02
CA TYR A 17 5.01 5.19 4.16
C TYR A 17 6.40 5.20 4.83
N GLY A 18 7.35 5.99 4.32
CA GLY A 18 8.74 6.03 4.78
C GLY A 18 9.60 4.88 4.26
N GLU A 19 10.87 4.86 4.64
CA GLU A 19 11.88 3.92 4.14
C GLU A 19 11.55 2.44 4.40
N ALA A 20 10.82 2.16 5.48
CA ALA A 20 10.36 0.82 5.80
C ALA A 20 9.53 0.17 4.67
N ALA A 21 8.89 0.97 3.82
CA ALA A 21 8.07 0.48 2.73
C ALA A 21 8.86 -0.08 1.55
N GLU A 22 10.17 0.19 1.47
CA GLU A 22 11.04 -0.45 0.48
C GLU A 22 11.08 -1.97 0.63
N ARG A 23 10.72 -2.50 1.81
CA ARG A 23 10.58 -3.95 2.05
C ARG A 23 9.66 -4.61 1.03
N LEU A 24 8.59 -3.92 0.61
CA LEU A 24 7.65 -4.44 -0.38
C LEU A 24 8.30 -4.71 -1.75
N LEU A 25 9.42 -4.04 -2.04
CA LEU A 25 10.15 -4.20 -3.30
C LEU A 25 11.24 -5.28 -3.24
N ARG A 26 11.43 -5.93 -2.09
CA ARG A 26 12.44 -6.99 -1.90
C ARG A 26 11.90 -8.39 -2.21
N LYS A 27 10.65 -8.52 -2.62
CA LYS A 27 10.07 -9.83 -2.98
C LYS A 27 10.72 -10.36 -4.24
N GLU A 28 10.89 -11.68 -4.28
CA GLU A 28 11.26 -12.37 -5.50
C GLU A 28 10.11 -12.30 -6.52
N ARG A 29 10.44 -12.15 -7.80
CA ARG A 29 9.48 -12.16 -8.93
C ARG A 29 8.43 -11.05 -8.87
N LEU A 30 8.91 -9.80 -8.83
CA LEU A 30 8.06 -8.65 -9.09
C LEU A 30 7.92 -8.41 -10.59
N GLU A 31 6.67 -8.33 -11.04
CA GLU A 31 6.34 -8.07 -12.45
C GLU A 31 5.70 -6.69 -12.56
N VAL A 32 6.28 -5.83 -13.39
CA VAL A 32 5.74 -4.49 -13.65
C VAL A 32 4.75 -4.55 -14.81
N VAL A 33 3.53 -4.12 -14.56
CA VAL A 33 2.49 -3.95 -15.57
C VAL A 33 2.41 -2.49 -15.98
N LEU A 34 2.69 -2.22 -17.26
CA LEU A 34 2.61 -0.90 -17.86
C LEU A 34 1.28 -0.70 -18.60
N SER A 35 0.82 0.55 -18.64
CA SER A 35 -0.29 0.96 -19.49
C SER A 35 0.10 0.81 -20.96
N LYS A 36 -0.61 -0.04 -21.71
CA LYS A 36 -0.41 -0.21 -23.16
C LYS A 36 -0.49 1.12 -23.94
N ARG A 37 -1.37 2.04 -23.49
CA ARG A 37 -1.60 3.34 -24.15
C ARG A 37 -0.53 4.38 -23.84
N THR A 38 -0.03 4.42 -22.61
CA THR A 38 0.80 5.56 -22.13
C THR A 38 2.20 5.16 -21.68
N GLY A 39 2.51 3.86 -21.63
CA GLY A 39 3.76 3.34 -21.09
C GLY A 39 3.94 3.52 -19.57
N LYS A 40 3.00 4.19 -18.89
CA LYS A 40 3.10 4.47 -17.45
C LYS A 40 2.86 3.20 -16.61
N MET A 41 3.59 3.04 -15.51
CA MET A 41 3.35 1.98 -14.53
C MET A 41 1.92 2.04 -14.00
N ARG A 42 1.26 0.89 -13.96
CA ARG A 42 -0.11 0.73 -13.46
C ARG A 42 -0.17 -0.15 -12.22
N GLU A 43 0.60 -1.22 -12.23
CA GLU A 43 0.53 -2.26 -11.23
C GLU A 43 1.87 -2.97 -11.15
N VAL A 44 2.21 -3.43 -9.95
CA VAL A 44 3.25 -4.42 -9.69
C VAL A 44 2.57 -5.65 -9.14
N ARG A 45 2.93 -6.80 -9.71
CA ARG A 45 2.46 -8.11 -9.27
C ARG A 45 3.56 -8.86 -8.56
N ALA A 46 3.19 -9.64 -7.55
CA ALA A 46 4.07 -10.57 -6.87
C ALA A 46 3.53 -11.98 -7.13
N ALA A 47 4.35 -12.86 -7.70
CA ALA A 47 3.96 -14.23 -8.06
C ALA A 47 2.63 -14.29 -8.86
N GLY A 48 2.49 -13.41 -9.86
CA GLY A 48 1.30 -13.33 -10.72
C GLY A 48 0.05 -12.68 -10.10
N LYS A 49 0.07 -12.29 -8.83
CA LYS A 49 -1.07 -11.67 -8.12
C LYS A 49 -0.91 -10.15 -7.95
N PRO A 50 -2.00 -9.37 -7.98
CA PRO A 50 -1.95 -7.93 -7.70
C PRO A 50 -1.34 -7.64 -6.33
N PHE A 51 -0.32 -6.80 -6.31
CA PHE A 51 0.42 -6.50 -5.09
C PHE A 51 0.39 -5.00 -4.76
N ILE A 52 0.80 -4.15 -5.71
CA ILE A 52 0.72 -2.69 -5.57
C ILE A 52 0.16 -2.11 -6.86
N SER A 53 -0.75 -1.16 -6.77
CA SER A 53 -1.26 -0.42 -7.94
C SER A 53 -0.98 1.07 -7.81
N ILE A 54 -0.77 1.74 -8.95
CA ILE A 54 -0.58 3.18 -9.01
C ILE A 54 -1.89 3.85 -9.42
N ARG A 55 -2.40 4.72 -8.56
CA ARG A 55 -3.60 5.51 -8.82
C ARG A 55 -3.31 6.54 -9.89
N ALA A 56 -4.11 6.55 -10.96
CA ALA A 56 -3.87 7.40 -12.13
C ALA A 56 -3.91 8.91 -11.83
N LYS A 57 -4.73 9.30 -10.86
CA LYS A 57 -5.06 10.69 -10.56
C LYS A 57 -3.88 11.45 -9.94
N ASP A 58 -3.20 10.82 -8.98
CA ASP A 58 -2.19 11.46 -8.13
C ASP A 58 -0.88 10.67 -8.04
N GLY A 59 -0.81 9.48 -8.64
CA GLY A 59 0.38 8.64 -8.62
C GLY A 59 0.61 7.93 -7.29
N TYR A 60 -0.35 7.96 -6.36
CA TYR A 60 -0.22 7.28 -5.07
C TYR A 60 -0.31 5.76 -5.24
N ALA A 61 0.32 5.05 -4.30
CA ALA A 61 0.39 3.60 -4.30
C ALA A 61 -0.74 3.04 -3.43
N THR A 62 -1.61 2.26 -4.04
CA THR A 62 -2.62 1.47 -3.32
C THR A 62 -2.10 0.06 -3.13
N LEU A 63 -2.24 -0.46 -1.90
CA LEU A 63 -1.73 -1.77 -1.52
C LEU A 63 -2.83 -2.84 -1.64
N SER A 64 -2.46 -4.03 -2.08
CA SER A 64 -3.31 -5.21 -1.86
C SER A 64 -3.31 -5.60 -0.37
N MET A 65 -4.23 -6.48 0.02
CA MET A 65 -4.24 -7.01 1.40
C MET A 65 -2.94 -7.72 1.77
N GLU A 66 -2.29 -8.38 0.81
CA GLU A 66 -1.01 -9.05 1.02
C GLU A 66 0.10 -8.03 1.24
N ALA A 67 0.18 -7.00 0.39
CA ALA A 67 1.15 -5.92 0.54
C ALA A 67 0.96 -5.15 1.86
N ALA A 68 -0.29 -4.89 2.26
CA ALA A 68 -0.60 -4.20 3.51
C ALA A 68 -0.14 -5.02 4.73
N LYS A 69 -0.40 -6.34 4.75
CA LYS A 69 0.07 -7.24 5.82
C LYS A 69 1.59 -7.27 5.92
N GLU A 70 2.28 -7.31 4.79
CA GLU A 70 3.74 -7.32 4.78
C GLU A 70 4.32 -5.98 5.24
N LEU A 71 3.76 -4.87 4.74
CA LEU A 71 4.18 -3.53 5.14
C LEU A 71 4.00 -3.32 6.64
N LEU A 72 2.87 -3.78 7.19
CA LEU A 72 2.56 -3.67 8.61
C LEU A 72 3.69 -4.21 9.51
N THR A 73 4.33 -5.32 9.12
CA THR A 73 5.46 -5.88 9.88
C THR A 73 6.67 -4.94 9.96
N ALA A 74 6.81 -3.99 9.03
CA ALA A 74 7.91 -3.04 8.96
C ALA A 74 7.59 -1.66 9.54
N LEU A 75 6.31 -1.32 9.72
CA LEU A 75 5.88 0.04 10.09
C LEU A 75 6.02 0.38 11.58
N LYS A 76 6.34 -0.60 12.44
CA LYS A 76 6.58 -0.41 13.89
C LYS A 76 5.49 0.43 14.60
N GLY A 77 4.22 0.21 14.25
CA GLY A 77 3.09 0.91 14.85
C GLY A 77 2.60 2.16 14.10
N ARG A 78 3.27 2.58 13.02
CA ARG A 78 2.81 3.70 12.19
C ARG A 78 1.69 3.32 11.23
N TYR A 79 0.89 4.31 10.82
CA TYR A 79 -0.25 4.18 9.88
C TYR A 79 -1.32 3.18 10.33
N LEU A 80 -1.47 3.01 11.64
CA LEU A 80 -2.42 2.09 12.24
C LEU A 80 -3.64 2.79 12.79
N VAL A 81 -4.79 2.14 12.66
CA VAL A 81 -6.04 2.49 13.33
C VAL A 81 -6.59 1.24 13.99
N THR A 82 -6.75 1.26 15.30
CA THR A 82 -7.30 0.15 16.07
C THR A 82 -8.81 0.34 16.24
N ALA A 83 -9.58 -0.60 15.73
CA ALA A 83 -11.03 -0.59 15.86
C ALA A 83 -11.49 -1.33 17.12
N SER A 84 -12.65 -0.92 17.65
CA SER A 84 -13.35 -1.62 18.72
C SER A 84 -13.80 -3.01 18.26
N ARG A 85 -13.87 -3.96 19.21
CA ARG A 85 -14.27 -5.35 18.92
C ARG A 85 -15.65 -5.44 18.26
N GLY A 86 -16.60 -4.56 18.62
CA GLY A 86 -17.94 -4.53 18.06
C GLY A 86 -18.00 -4.15 16.57
N ALA A 87 -16.98 -3.46 16.04
CA ALA A 87 -16.91 -3.08 14.63
C ALA A 87 -16.11 -4.08 13.77
N ALA A 88 -15.39 -5.02 14.39
CA ALA A 88 -14.41 -5.87 13.71
C ALA A 88 -15.03 -6.72 12.58
N SER A 89 -16.20 -7.31 12.78
CA SER A 89 -16.88 -8.15 11.78
C SER A 89 -17.30 -7.36 10.54
N PHE A 90 -17.73 -6.12 10.70
CA PHE A 90 -18.11 -5.25 9.59
C PHE A 90 -16.90 -4.83 8.75
N ILE A 91 -15.80 -4.47 9.40
CA ILE A 91 -14.56 -4.06 8.72
C ILE A 91 -13.93 -5.24 7.98
N ALA A 92 -13.97 -6.45 8.57
CA ALA A 92 -13.49 -7.67 7.93
C ALA A 92 -14.25 -8.00 6.63
N GLN A 93 -15.50 -7.52 6.48
CA GLN A 93 -16.29 -7.64 5.25
C GLN A 93 -16.02 -6.50 4.24
N GLY A 94 -15.05 -5.61 4.51
CA GLY A 94 -14.71 -4.48 3.66
C GLY A 94 -15.62 -3.26 3.84
N ARG A 95 -16.37 -3.15 4.95
CA ARG A 95 -17.15 -1.95 5.28
C ARG A 95 -16.24 -0.86 5.88
N ASN A 96 -16.73 0.37 5.86
CA ASN A 96 -16.04 1.53 6.42
C ASN A 96 -15.95 1.45 7.96
N LEU A 97 -14.83 1.90 8.52
CA LEU A 97 -14.67 2.16 9.96
C LEU A 97 -15.15 3.59 10.28
N PHE A 98 -16.15 3.71 11.14
CA PHE A 98 -16.64 5.02 11.62
C PHE A 98 -15.85 5.48 12.86
N ALA A 99 -15.67 6.80 13.01
CA ALA A 99 -14.86 7.43 14.06
C ALA A 99 -15.24 6.99 15.49
N LYS A 100 -16.54 6.85 15.79
CA LYS A 100 -17.04 6.40 17.10
C LYS A 100 -16.58 4.98 17.51
N HIS A 101 -16.07 4.20 16.56
CA HIS A 101 -15.57 2.84 16.79
C HIS A 101 -14.04 2.74 16.79
N VAL A 102 -13.32 3.87 16.69
CA VAL A 102 -11.86 3.93 16.78
C VAL A 102 -11.45 3.96 18.25
N VAL A 103 -10.58 3.02 18.65
CA VAL A 103 -10.00 2.93 20.00
C VAL A 103 -8.71 3.74 20.08
N SER A 104 -7.87 3.65 19.04
CA SER A 104 -6.66 4.43 18.90
C SER A 104 -6.27 4.56 17.42
N ALA A 105 -5.49 5.59 17.10
CA ALA A 105 -4.92 5.79 15.77
C ALA A 105 -3.52 6.42 15.91
N ASP A 106 -2.65 6.15 14.93
CA ASP A 106 -1.39 6.88 14.79
C ASP A 106 -1.68 8.39 14.62
N ALA A 107 -1.10 9.22 15.49
CA ALA A 107 -1.29 10.66 15.50
C ALA A 107 -0.88 11.34 14.18
N ASN A 108 0.01 10.72 13.42
CA ASN A 108 0.57 11.27 12.19
C ASN A 108 -0.14 10.80 10.90
N ILE A 109 -1.18 9.96 10.99
CA ILE A 109 -1.90 9.50 9.80
C ILE A 109 -2.62 10.67 9.09
N ARG A 110 -2.53 10.75 7.76
CA ARG A 110 -3.10 11.81 6.90
C ARG A 110 -3.63 11.25 5.59
#